data_AF-A0A928Y6G0-F1
#
_entry.id   AF-A0A928Y6G0-F1
#
_cell.length_a   1.000
_cell.length_b   1.000
_cell.length_c   1.000
_cell.angle_alpha   90.00
_cell.angle_beta   90.00
_cell.angle_gamma   90.00
#
_symmetry.space_group_name_H-M   'P 1'
#
loop_
_entity.id
_entity.type
_entity.pdbx_description
1 polymer ?
#
loop_
_entity_poly.entity_id
_entity_poly.type
_entity_poly.pdbx_seq_one_letter_code
_entity_poly.pdbx_strand_id
1 'polypeptide(L)'
;MIILLFDDGRELLGEIVCEDGAFLCASLAGSGEQLIGPFVRDWQARGISVPGVKPVRTHDRRFADALHLWANHHRVATVPLSNEYIPYWNRLLRLPFNAAELFTLLVALSETPVGNLPAWDSFLEEGIAATNRAEEKTRADLKKLYDKAAREFMRNSA
;
A
#
# COMPACT_ATOMS: atom_id res chain seq x y z
N MET A 1 14.22 3.80 0.61
CA MET A 1 13.05 4.18 1.45
C MET A 1 11.84 4.22 0.55
N ILE A 2 10.68 3.84 1.07
CA ILE A 2 9.39 4.03 0.40
C ILE A 2 8.58 5.04 1.22
N ILE A 3 7.86 5.94 0.57
CA ILE A 3 6.89 6.83 1.21
C ILE A 3 5.51 6.41 0.73
N LEU A 4 4.71 5.89 1.65
CA LEU A 4 3.33 5.49 1.38
C LEU A 4 2.42 6.70 1.52
N LEU A 5 1.50 6.88 0.57
CA LEU A 5 0.58 8.01 0.49
C LEU A 5 -0.84 7.52 0.73
N PHE A 6 -1.56 8.19 1.63
CA PHE A 6 -2.94 7.86 1.99
C PHE A 6 -3.84 9.08 1.89
N ASP A 7 -5.09 8.88 1.52
CA ASP A 7 -6.10 9.93 1.56
C ASP A 7 -6.64 10.17 2.99
N ASP A 8 -7.58 11.11 3.11
CA ASP A 8 -8.27 11.40 4.37
C ASP A 8 -9.06 10.18 4.91
N GLY A 9 -9.53 9.30 4.01
CA GLY A 9 -10.21 8.04 4.31
C GLY A 9 -9.28 6.89 4.72
N ARG A 10 -7.96 7.12 4.72
CA ARG A 10 -6.91 6.11 4.97
C ARG A 10 -6.79 5.06 3.86
N GLU A 11 -7.34 5.31 2.68
CA GLU A 11 -7.08 4.48 1.50
C GLU A 11 -5.68 4.74 0.96
N LEU A 12 -4.99 3.67 0.57
CA LEU A 12 -3.67 3.77 -0.04
C LEU A 12 -3.81 4.37 -1.45
N LEU A 13 -3.26 5.56 -1.63
CA LEU A 13 -3.17 6.23 -2.92
C LEU A 13 -1.99 5.69 -3.74
N GLY A 14 -0.89 5.35 -3.08
CA GLY A 14 0.27 4.79 -3.76
C GLY A 14 1.54 4.86 -2.94
N GLU A 15 2.63 4.50 -3.60
CA GLU A 15 3.96 4.37 -3.03
C GLU A 15 4.93 5.20 -3.87
N ILE A 16 5.73 6.03 -3.20
CA ILE A 16 6.84 6.76 -3.83
C ILE A 16 8.14 6.16 -3.34
N VAL A 17 8.94 5.61 -4.25
CA VAL A 17 10.25 5.05 -3.92
C VAL A 17 11.29 6.15 -4.01
N CYS A 18 12.08 6.27 -2.94
CA CYS A 18 13.19 7.22 -2.87
C CYS A 18 14.53 6.52 -2.60
N GLU A 19 15.55 6.99 -3.30
CA GLU A 19 16.96 6.61 -3.13
C GLU A 19 17.74 7.85 -2.69
N ASP A 20 18.43 7.77 -1.54
CA ASP A 20 19.12 8.91 -0.91
C ASP A 20 18.27 10.19 -0.77
N GLY A 21 16.96 10.03 -0.57
CA GLY A 21 15.99 11.12 -0.45
C GLY A 21 15.50 11.70 -1.79
N ALA A 22 16.08 11.28 -2.92
CA ALA A 22 15.64 11.63 -4.26
C ALA A 22 14.53 10.69 -4.77
N PHE A 23 13.67 11.17 -5.65
CA PHE A 23 12.63 10.39 -6.33
C PHE A 23 13.25 9.37 -7.30
N LEU A 24 12.86 8.11 -7.15
CA LEU A 24 13.21 7.04 -8.08
C LEU A 24 12.01 6.66 -8.97
N CYS A 25 10.90 6.25 -8.36
CA CYS A 25 9.67 5.89 -9.07
C CYS A 25 8.43 6.04 -8.19
N ALA A 26 7.26 5.95 -8.82
CA ALA A 26 5.97 5.95 -8.16
C ALA A 26 5.14 4.76 -8.65
N SER A 27 4.39 4.14 -7.75
CA SER A 27 3.36 3.15 -8.05
C SER A 27 2.06 3.62 -7.42
N LEU A 28 1.05 3.91 -8.23
CA LEU A 28 -0.23 4.47 -7.76
C LEU A 28 -1.34 3.42 -7.85
N ALA A 29 -2.22 3.42 -6.86
CA ALA A 29 -3.50 2.72 -6.93
C ALA A 29 -4.46 3.45 -7.87
N GLY A 30 -5.57 2.81 -8.25
CA GLY A 30 -6.56 3.43 -9.14
C GLY A 30 -7.11 4.77 -8.62
N SER A 31 -7.39 4.87 -7.31
CA SER A 31 -7.78 6.12 -6.65
C SER A 31 -6.65 7.15 -6.63
N GLY A 32 -5.40 6.70 -6.44
CA GLY A 32 -4.21 7.54 -6.51
C GLY A 32 -3.93 8.13 -7.89
N GLU A 33 -4.10 7.35 -8.96
CA GLU A 33 -3.95 7.86 -10.33
C GLU A 33 -4.92 9.01 -10.62
N GLN A 34 -6.13 8.94 -10.07
CA GLN A 34 -7.14 9.99 -10.21
C GLN A 34 -6.80 11.21 -9.36
N LEU A 35 -6.42 11.02 -8.10
CA LEU A 35 -6.23 12.10 -7.14
C LEU A 35 -4.86 12.79 -7.26
N ILE A 36 -3.79 12.00 -7.35
CA ILE A 36 -2.40 12.49 -7.29
C ILE A 36 -1.60 12.25 -8.58
N GLY A 37 -2.08 11.41 -9.49
CA GLY A 37 -1.40 11.09 -10.76
C GLY A 37 -0.99 12.31 -11.59
N PRO A 38 -1.84 13.34 -11.78
CA PRO A 38 -1.43 14.57 -12.47
C PRO A 38 -0.24 15.28 -11.81
N PHE A 39 -0.20 15.30 -10.47
CA PHE A 39 0.90 15.91 -9.72
C PHE A 39 2.19 15.11 -9.86
N VAL A 40 2.13 13.78 -9.79
CA VAL A 40 3.31 12.92 -9.97
C VAL A 40 3.95 13.14 -11.35
N ARG A 41 3.13 13.22 -12.41
CA ARG A 41 3.61 13.55 -13.77
C ARG A 41 4.26 14.94 -13.82
N ASP A 42 3.65 15.91 -13.15
CA ASP A 42 4.19 17.26 -13.05
C ASP A 42 5.52 17.31 -12.29
N TRP A 43 5.67 16.53 -11.22
CA TRP A 43 6.93 16.47 -10.46
C TRP A 43 8.07 15.95 -11.32
N GLN A 44 7.80 14.94 -12.16
CA GLN A 44 8.80 14.39 -13.08
C GLN A 44 9.29 15.42 -14.11
N ALA A 45 8.40 16.30 -14.58
CA ALA A 45 8.76 17.35 -15.55
C ALA A 45 9.37 18.60 -14.90
N ARG A 46 8.81 19.05 -13.78
CA ARG A 46 9.05 20.40 -13.22
C ARG A 46 9.61 20.39 -11.80
N GLY A 47 9.63 19.25 -11.14
CA GLY A 47 9.88 19.15 -9.71
C GLY A 47 8.62 19.40 -8.88
N ILE A 48 8.69 19.05 -7.61
CA ILE A 48 7.60 19.25 -6.67
C ILE A 48 7.53 20.72 -6.27
N SER A 49 6.33 21.29 -6.41
CA SER A 49 6.05 22.69 -6.11
C SER A 49 5.32 22.78 -4.78
N VAL A 50 5.94 23.45 -3.82
CA VAL A 50 5.38 23.69 -2.48
C VAL A 50 5.28 25.20 -2.27
N PRO A 51 4.15 25.74 -1.78
CA PRO A 51 4.01 27.16 -1.49
C PRO A 51 5.14 27.67 -0.59
N GLY A 52 5.81 28.75 -1.01
CA GLY A 52 6.92 29.36 -0.26
C GLY A 52 8.27 28.66 -0.38
N VAL A 53 8.37 27.57 -1.14
CA VAL A 53 9.63 26.83 -1.36
C VAL A 53 9.97 26.83 -2.86
N LYS A 54 11.25 26.96 -3.20
CA LYS A 54 11.69 26.80 -4.60
C LYS A 54 11.38 25.37 -5.06
N PRO A 55 10.92 25.16 -6.32
CA PRO A 55 10.64 23.82 -6.83
C PRO A 55 11.82 22.87 -6.63
N VAL A 56 11.54 21.71 -6.05
CA VAL A 56 12.56 20.69 -5.75
C VAL A 56 12.51 19.64 -6.85
N ARG A 57 13.63 19.44 -7.55
CA ARG A 57 13.72 18.48 -8.67
C ARG A 57 13.70 17.04 -8.13
N THR A 58 13.27 16.10 -8.96
CA THR A 58 13.20 14.66 -8.60
C THR A 58 14.54 14.07 -8.17
N HIS A 59 15.65 14.50 -8.76
CA HIS A 59 16.99 14.04 -8.40
C HIS A 59 17.60 14.75 -7.17
N ASP A 60 16.87 15.69 -6.56
CA ASP A 60 17.34 16.41 -5.38
C ASP A 60 17.07 15.56 -4.12
N ARG A 61 18.08 15.44 -3.24
CA ARG A 61 17.97 14.68 -1.98
C ARG A 61 16.89 15.22 -1.03
N ARG A 62 16.42 16.45 -1.25
CA ARG A 62 15.34 17.09 -0.51
C ARG A 62 13.94 16.73 -1.05
N PHE A 63 13.86 15.86 -2.06
CA PHE A 63 12.57 15.50 -2.66
C PHE A 63 11.62 14.89 -1.64
N ALA A 64 12.09 13.98 -0.77
CA ALA A 64 11.28 13.38 0.29
C ALA A 64 10.67 14.43 1.24
N ASP A 65 11.45 15.42 1.66
CA ASP A 65 10.98 16.50 2.54
C ASP A 65 9.93 17.38 1.83
N ALA A 66 10.19 17.71 0.56
CA ALA A 66 9.27 18.50 -0.24
C ALA A 66 7.97 17.74 -0.55
N LEU A 67 8.03 16.41 -0.70
CA LEU A 67 6.86 15.54 -0.80
C LEU A 67 6.04 15.56 0.47
N HIS A 68 6.67 15.48 1.64
CA HIS A 68 5.96 15.58 2.91
C HIS A 68 5.24 16.93 3.07
N LEU A 69 5.91 18.04 2.72
CA LEU A 69 5.29 19.37 2.75
C LEU A 69 4.13 19.51 1.75
N TRP A 70 4.32 19.01 0.53
CA TRP A 70 3.27 18.97 -0.48
C TRP A 70 2.06 18.16 0.01
N ALA A 71 2.31 16.97 0.56
CA ALA A 71 1.26 16.08 1.04
C ALA A 71 0.45 16.73 2.17
N ASN A 72 1.12 17.38 3.13
CA ASN A 72 0.45 18.16 4.18
C ASN A 72 -0.43 19.28 3.61
N HIS A 73 0.02 19.99 2.57
CA HIS A 73 -0.79 21.02 1.91
C HIS A 73 -2.03 20.45 1.24
N HIS A 74 -1.95 19.22 0.71
CA HIS A 74 -3.02 18.55 -0.01
C HIS A 74 -3.83 17.56 0.84
N ARG A 75 -3.64 17.54 2.17
CA ARG A 75 -4.30 16.59 3.09
C ARG A 75 -4.09 15.13 2.69
N VAL A 76 -2.88 14.82 2.22
CA VAL A 76 -2.43 13.45 1.97
C VAL A 76 -1.54 13.06 3.14
N ALA A 77 -1.89 11.96 3.82
CA ALA A 77 -1.05 11.42 4.87
C ALA A 77 0.14 10.67 4.26
N THR A 78 1.31 10.82 4.86
CA THR A 78 2.53 10.15 4.41
C THR A 78 3.07 9.25 5.50
N VAL A 79 3.42 8.01 5.18
CA VAL A 79 4.13 7.11 6.07
C VAL A 79 5.46 6.70 5.43
N PRO A 80 6.61 7.24 5.88
CA PRO A 80 7.91 6.81 5.40
C PRO A 80 8.27 5.44 6.00
N LEU A 81 8.70 4.52 5.14
CA LEU A 81 9.21 3.21 5.51
C LEU A 81 10.66 3.04 5.07
N SER A 82 11.55 2.82 6.03
CA SER A 82 12.92 2.39 5.74
C SER A 82 12.93 0.93 5.27
N ASN A 83 14.07 0.49 4.72
CA ASN A 83 14.17 -0.79 4.02
C ASN A 83 13.90 -2.00 4.94
N GLU A 84 14.15 -1.86 6.23
CA GLU A 84 13.94 -2.87 7.26
C GLU A 84 12.44 -3.21 7.45
N TYR A 85 11.54 -2.25 7.19
CA TYR A 85 10.09 -2.43 7.38
C TYR A 85 9.40 -2.97 6.11
N ILE A 86 10.03 -2.86 4.93
CA ILE A 86 9.44 -3.28 3.64
C ILE A 86 8.98 -4.75 3.65
N PRO A 87 9.75 -5.73 4.18
CA PRO A 87 9.30 -7.11 4.24
C PRO A 87 8.01 -7.31 5.04
N TYR A 88 7.83 -6.55 6.12
CA TYR A 88 6.65 -6.59 7.00
C TYR A 88 5.45 -5.93 6.33
N TRP A 89 5.65 -4.79 5.67
CA TRP A 89 4.62 -4.15 4.85
C TRP A 89 4.06 -5.10 3.78
N ASN A 90 4.95 -5.74 3.02
CA ASN A 90 4.55 -6.71 1.99
C ASN A 90 3.77 -7.91 2.53
N ARG A 91 3.96 -8.27 3.81
CA ARG A 91 3.20 -9.34 4.47
C ARG A 91 1.86 -8.83 5.00
N LEU A 92 1.79 -7.61 5.54
CA LEU A 92 0.54 -6.96 5.93
C LEU A 92 -0.44 -6.85 4.75
N LEU A 93 0.06 -6.52 3.56
CA LEU A 93 -0.74 -6.46 2.33
C LEU A 93 -1.40 -7.79 1.91
N ARG A 94 -0.95 -8.92 2.46
CA ARG A 94 -1.55 -10.25 2.18
C ARG A 94 -2.67 -10.62 3.16
N LEU A 95 -2.85 -9.83 4.21
CA LEU A 95 -3.88 -10.06 5.20
C LEU A 95 -5.17 -9.36 4.76
N PRO A 96 -6.35 -9.93 5.09
CA PRO A 96 -7.64 -9.44 4.61
C PRO A 96 -8.13 -8.24 5.45
N PHE A 97 -7.24 -7.28 5.70
CA PHE A 97 -7.57 -6.05 6.41
C PHE A 97 -8.19 -5.03 5.47
N ASN A 98 -9.14 -4.25 5.98
CA ASN A 98 -9.60 -3.06 5.27
C ASN A 98 -8.55 -1.93 5.34
N ALA A 99 -8.76 -0.87 4.57
CA ALA A 99 -7.81 0.24 4.47
C ALA A 99 -7.48 0.90 5.82
N ALA A 100 -8.47 1.12 6.68
CA ALA A 100 -8.28 1.75 7.99
C ALA A 100 -7.49 0.85 8.95
N GLU A 101 -7.77 -0.45 8.96
CA GLU A 101 -7.02 -1.46 9.73
C GLU A 101 -5.57 -1.54 9.25
N LEU A 102 -5.37 -1.62 7.93
CA LEU A 102 -4.05 -1.70 7.32
C LEU A 102 -3.22 -0.45 7.63
N PHE A 103 -3.81 0.74 7.54
CA PHE A 103 -3.16 2.00 7.91
C PHE A 103 -2.77 2.01 9.40
N THR A 104 -3.65 1.55 10.29
CA THR A 104 -3.38 1.49 11.73
C THR A 104 -2.20 0.56 12.03
N LEU A 105 -2.18 -0.62 11.43
CA LEU A 105 -1.08 -1.59 11.59
C LEU A 105 0.23 -1.07 11.00
N LEU A 106 0.16 -0.37 9.87
CA LEU A 106 1.33 0.25 9.25
C LEU A 106 1.94 1.34 10.14
N VAL A 107 1.11 2.20 10.77
CA VAL A 107 1.60 3.21 11.72
C VAL A 107 2.29 2.52 12.90
N ALA A 108 1.64 1.51 13.50
CA ALA A 108 2.22 0.73 14.60
C ALA A 108 3.54 0.03 14.20
N LEU A 109 3.61 -0.48 12.97
CA LEU A 109 4.81 -1.06 12.41
C LEU A 109 5.92 0.00 12.28
N SER A 110 5.61 1.19 11.77
CA SER A 110 6.59 2.29 11.59
C SER A 110 7.13 2.84 12.91
N GLU A 111 6.37 2.70 14.01
CA GLU A 111 6.78 3.09 15.35
C GLU A 111 7.52 1.96 16.10
N THR A 112 7.50 0.72 15.59
CA THR A 112 8.19 -0.41 16.20
C THR A 112 9.70 -0.26 16.00
N PRO A 113 10.53 -0.24 17.07
CA PRO A 113 11.99 -0.20 16.91
C PRO A 113 12.48 -1.38 16.07
N VAL A 114 13.47 -1.14 15.19
CA VAL A 114 14.00 -2.17 14.27
C VAL A 114 14.38 -3.47 15.00
N GLY A 115 14.98 -3.39 16.19
CA GLY A 115 15.35 -4.56 16.99
C GLY A 115 14.17 -5.41 17.48
N ASN A 116 12.95 -4.88 17.44
CA ASN A 116 11.71 -5.54 17.87
C ASN A 116 10.83 -5.99 16.70
N LEU A 117 11.23 -5.73 15.45
CA LEU A 117 10.50 -6.21 14.26
C LEU A 117 10.27 -7.72 14.24
N PRO A 118 11.19 -8.58 14.71
CA PRO A 118 10.93 -10.03 14.76
C PRO A 118 9.69 -10.43 15.59
N ALA A 119 9.23 -9.58 16.53
CA ALA A 119 8.01 -9.85 17.28
C ALA A 119 6.74 -9.87 16.39
N TRP A 120 6.79 -9.22 15.22
CA TRP A 120 5.71 -9.23 14.25
C TRP A 120 5.63 -10.53 13.45
N ASP A 121 6.68 -11.36 13.44
CA ASP A 121 6.75 -12.53 12.57
C ASP A 121 5.66 -13.55 12.89
N SER A 122 5.49 -13.94 14.15
CA SER A 122 4.45 -14.91 14.56
C SER A 122 3.04 -14.38 14.23
N PHE A 123 2.75 -13.12 14.54
CA PHE A 123 1.45 -12.51 14.20
C PHE A 123 1.16 -12.57 12.70
N LEU A 124 2.15 -12.19 11.87
CA LEU A 124 1.98 -12.18 10.41
C LEU A 124 1.93 -13.59 9.82
N GLU A 125 2.74 -14.54 10.31
CA GLU A 125 2.70 -15.94 9.85
C GLU A 125 1.35 -16.59 10.16
N GLU A 126 0.86 -16.42 11.38
CA GLU A 126 -0.43 -16.96 11.82
C GLU A 126 -1.58 -16.35 11.01
N GLY A 127 -1.56 -15.03 10.80
CA GLY A 127 -2.54 -14.33 9.98
C GLY A 127 -2.56 -14.82 8.54
N ILE A 128 -1.39 -14.98 7.91
CA ILE A 128 -1.28 -15.47 6.53
C ILE A 128 -1.77 -16.92 6.44
N ALA A 129 -1.36 -17.78 7.38
CA ALA A 129 -1.80 -19.16 7.43
C ALA A 129 -3.31 -19.30 7.67
N ALA A 130 -3.91 -18.43 8.49
CA ALA A 130 -5.35 -18.38 8.69
C ALA A 130 -6.10 -17.94 7.42
N THR A 131 -5.57 -16.92 6.73
CA THR A 131 -6.13 -16.40 5.47
C THR A 131 -6.12 -17.46 4.37
N ASN A 132 -4.98 -18.12 4.16
CA ASN A 132 -4.85 -19.20 3.17
C ASN A 132 -5.85 -20.35 3.44
N ARG A 133 -5.99 -20.77 4.71
CA ARG A 133 -6.96 -21.82 5.08
C ARG A 133 -8.41 -21.41 4.79
N ALA A 134 -8.75 -20.13 5.02
CA ALA A 134 -10.09 -19.61 4.73
C ALA A 134 -10.36 -19.57 3.22
N GLU A 135 -9.38 -19.16 2.41
CA GLU A 135 -9.48 -19.14 0.95
C GLU A 135 -9.64 -20.55 0.36
N GLU A 136 -8.84 -21.51 0.84
CA GLU A 136 -8.94 -22.91 0.42
C GLU A 136 -10.32 -23.50 0.69
N LYS A 137 -10.88 -23.23 1.88
CA LYS A 137 -12.23 -23.66 2.24
C LYS A 137 -13.28 -23.04 1.32
N THR A 138 -13.25 -21.72 1.13
CA THR A 138 -14.16 -21.01 0.22
C THR A 138 -14.10 -21.58 -1.20
N ARG A 139 -12.89 -21.83 -1.72
CA ARG A 139 -12.69 -22.41 -3.05
C ARG A 139 -13.26 -23.81 -3.17
N ALA A 140 -13.09 -24.64 -2.14
CA ALA A 140 -13.64 -25.99 -2.11
C ALA A 140 -15.17 -25.99 -2.12
N ASP A 141 -15.80 -25.07 -1.38
CA ASP A 141 -17.26 -24.95 -1.30
C ASP A 141 -17.86 -24.41 -2.60
N LEU A 142 -17.22 -23.43 -3.24
CA LEU A 142 -17.61 -22.94 -4.58
C LEU A 142 -17.54 -24.05 -5.64
N LYS A 143 -16.50 -24.88 -5.61
CA LYS A 143 -16.38 -26.01 -6.54
C LYS A 143 -17.53 -27.01 -6.37
N LYS A 144 -17.92 -27.35 -5.13
CA LYS A 144 -19.05 -28.24 -4.87
C LYS A 144 -20.38 -27.67 -5.39
N LEU A 145 -20.59 -26.37 -5.22
CA LEU A 145 -21.77 -25.67 -5.76
C LEU A 145 -21.80 -25.73 -7.29
N TYR A 146 -20.67 -25.46 -7.93
CA TYR A 146 -20.52 -25.58 -9.39
C TYR A 146 -20.82 -26.99 -9.88
N ASP A 147 -20.22 -28.02 -9.27
CA ASP A 147 -20.43 -29.42 -9.65
C ASP A 147 -21.88 -29.89 -9.43
N LYS A 148 -22.58 -29.32 -8.44
CA LYS A 148 -24.01 -29.55 -8.24
C LYS A 148 -24.84 -28.89 -9.35
N ALA A 149 -24.60 -27.61 -9.62
CA ALA A 149 -25.31 -26.87 -10.66
C ALA A 149 -25.12 -27.49 -12.05
N ALA A 150 -23.89 -27.90 -12.40
CA ALA A 150 -23.60 -28.56 -13.66
C ALA A 150 -24.36 -29.89 -13.84
N ARG A 151 -24.45 -30.69 -12.77
CA ARG A 151 -25.23 -31.95 -12.80
C ARG A 151 -26.73 -31.70 -12.96
N GLU A 152 -27.28 -30.72 -12.26
CA GLU A 152 -28.70 -30.35 -12.40
C GLU A 152 -29.00 -29.83 -13.82
N PHE A 153 -28.12 -29.00 -14.39
CA PHE A 153 -28.27 -28.49 -15.75
C PHE A 153 -28.24 -29.62 -16.80
N MET A 154 -27.30 -30.55 -16.69
CA MET A 154 -27.21 -31.72 -17.59
C MET A 154 -28.44 -32.63 -17.47
N ARG A 155 -29.02 -32.77 -16.26
CA ARG A 155 -30.23 -33.57 -16.05
C ARG A 155 -31.49 -32.94 -16.66
N ASN A 156 -31.55 -31.62 -16.72
CA ASN A 156 -32.69 -30.88 -17.26
C ASN A 156 -32.57 -30.59 -18.77
N SER A 157 -31.41 -30.89 -19.37
CA SER A 157 -31.14 -30.70 -20.80
C SER A 157 -31.18 -32.01 -21.62
N ALA A 158 -31.51 -33.13 -20.97
CA ALA A 158 -31.70 -34.46 -21.55
C ALA A 158 -33.18 -34.84 -21.51
#